data_AF-A0A1G0MQI0-F1
#
_entry.id   AF-A0A1G0MQI0-F1
#
_cell.length_a   1.000
_cell.length_b   1.000
_cell.length_c   1.000
_cell.angle_alpha   90.00
_cell.angle_beta   90.00
_cell.angle_gamma   90.00
#
_symmetry.space_group_name_H-M   'P 1'
#
loop_
_entity.id
_entity.type
_entity.pdbx_description
1 polymer ?
#
loop_
_entity_poly.entity_id
_entity_poly.type
_entity_poly.pdbx_seq_one_letter_code
_entity_poly.pdbx_strand_id
1 'polypeptide(L)' 'MLISVLFENNTVGVLKKTEIEEFIVSGRITKFFRSSGWVTIGVDPIRETHRSHREEKRETSPPSDSPHGDLNAR' A
#
# COMPACT_ATOMS: atom_id res chain seq x y z
N MET A 1 -14.31 14.63 16.31
CA MET A 1 -14.50 13.29 16.92
C MET A 1 -13.16 12.74 17.35
N LEU A 2 -13.09 12.21 18.56
CA LEU A 2 -11.90 11.56 19.12
C LEU A 2 -12.01 10.05 18.89
N ILE A 3 -10.88 9.41 18.59
CA ILE A 3 -10.79 7.98 18.33
C ILE A 3 -9.66 7.40 19.19
N SER A 4 -9.97 6.30 19.87
CA SER A 4 -8.98 5.53 20.61
C SER A 4 -8.01 4.83 19.66
N VAL A 5 -6.72 4.89 19.96
CA VAL A 5 -5.64 4.29 19.18
C VAL A 5 -4.71 3.48 20.08
N LEU A 6 -4.08 2.47 19.51
CA LEU A 6 -2.98 1.73 20.10
C LEU A 6 -1.70 2.19 19.40
N PHE A 7 -0.77 2.74 20.16
CA PHE A 7 0.54 3.16 19.67
C PHE A 7 1.47 1.95 19.50
N GLU A 8 2.58 2.15 18.79
CA GLU A 8 3.62 1.12 18.64
C GLU A 8 4.24 0.68 19.97
N ASN A 9 4.27 1.58 20.96
CA ASN A 9 4.75 1.30 22.31
C ASN A 9 3.71 0.56 23.18
N ASN A 10 2.69 -0.04 22.57
CA ASN A 10 1.60 -0.75 23.22
C ASN A 10 0.76 0.11 24.20
N THR A 11 0.88 1.44 24.12
CA THR A 11 0.08 2.37 24.92
C THR A 11 -1.21 2.71 24.21
N VAL A 12 -2.30 2.83 24.96
CA VAL A 12 -3.59 3.31 24.44
C VAL A 12 -3.65 4.82 24.63
N GLY A 13 -4.04 5.54 23.59
CA GLY A 13 -4.37 6.96 23.69
C GLY A 13 -5.51 7.35 22.80
N VAL A 14 -5.71 8.65 22.63
CA VAL A 14 -6.86 9.21 21.91
C VAL A 14 -6.36 10.30 20.98
N LEU A 15 -6.71 10.19 19.70
CA LEU A 15 -6.35 11.17 18.68
C LEU A 15 -7.60 11.76 18.03
N LYS A 16 -7.48 12.96 17.44
CA LYS A 16 -8.55 13.49 16.60
C LYS A 16 -8.61 12.68 15.30
N LYS A 17 -9.82 12.52 14.75
CA LYS A 17 -10.02 11.87 13.45
C LYS A 17 -9.09 12.39 12.35
N THR A 18 -8.79 13.68 12.34
CA THR A 18 -7.90 14.34 11.37
C THR A 18 -6.42 13.98 11.55
N GLU A 19 -6.00 13.65 12.77
CA GLU A 19 -4.60 13.32 13.10
C GLU A 19 -4.31 11.84 12.82
N ILE A 20 -5.33 10.97 12.85
CA ILE A 20 -5.15 9.53 12.65
C ILE A 20 -4.48 9.22 11.30
N GLU A 21 -4.88 9.90 10.23
CA GLU A 21 -4.32 9.64 8.90
C GLU A 21 -2.80 9.92 8.87
N GLU A 22 -2.37 11.02 9.47
CA GLU A 22 -0.95 11.35 9.63
C GLU A 22 -0.21 10.32 10.49
N PHE A 23 -0.83 9.84 11.58
CA PHE A 23 -0.24 8.82 12.46
C PHE A 23 -0.19 7.42 11.82
N ILE A 24 -1.13 7.09 10.94
CA ILE A 24 -1.11 5.87 10.12
C ILE A 24 0.05 5.95 9.13
N VAL A 25 0.15 7.05 8.38
CA VAL A 25 1.20 7.24 7.35
C VAL A 25 2.60 7.27 7.98
N SER A 26 2.74 7.87 9.17
CA SER A 26 4.01 7.90 9.91
C SER A 26 4.32 6.62 10.67
N GLY A 27 3.40 5.64 10.71
CA GLY A 27 3.60 4.35 11.37
C GLY A 27 3.61 4.40 12.91
N ARG A 28 3.17 5.52 13.51
CA ARG A 28 3.20 5.72 14.97
C ARG A 28 2.12 4.95 15.73
N ILE A 29 1.05 4.56 15.04
CA ILE A 29 -0.03 3.76 15.60
C ILE A 29 -0.14 2.42 14.90
N THR A 30 -0.55 1.40 15.65
CA THR A 30 -0.69 0.01 15.20
C THR A 30 -2.16 -0.37 15.05
N LYS A 31 -3.04 0.19 15.89
CA LYS A 31 -4.49 -0.02 15.81
C LYS A 31 -5.28 1.25 16.09
N PHE A 32 -6.48 1.35 15.55
CA PHE A 32 -7.43 2.42 15.91
C PHE A 32 -8.85 1.87 16.04
N PHE A 33 -9.65 2.49 16.90
CA PHE A 33 -11.01 2.09 17.17
C PHE A 33 -12.00 2.86 16.30
N ARG A 34 -12.82 2.15 15.52
CA ARG A 34 -13.95 2.73 14.79
C ARG A 34 -15.26 2.13 15.29
N SER A 35 -16.37 2.57 14.72
CA SER A 35 -17.70 2.07 15.07
C SER A 35 -17.85 0.55 15.00
N SER A 36 -17.12 -0.14 14.12
CA SER A 36 -17.14 -1.60 14.01
C SER A 36 -16.10 -2.33 14.88
N GLY A 37 -15.28 -1.61 15.65
CA GLY A 37 -14.25 -2.19 16.51
C GLY A 37 -12.83 -1.72 16.19
N TRP A 38 -11.84 -2.47 16.69
CA TRP A 38 -10.43 -2.22 16.47
C TRP A 38 -9.99 -2.64 15.06
N VAL A 39 -9.29 -1.75 14.37
CA VAL A 39 -8.70 -1.96 13.05
C VAL A 39 -7.19 -1.97 13.21
N THR A 40 -6.53 -2.99 12.69
CA THR A 40 -5.07 -3.17 12.72
C THR A 40 -4.44 -2.68 11.42
N ILE A 41 -3.51 -1.75 11.54
CA ILE A 41 -2.83 -1.15 10.39
C ILE A 41 -1.89 -2.18 9.74
N GLY A 42 -1.99 -2.33 8.42
CA GLY A 42 -1.20 -3.31 7.64
C GLY A 42 -1.77 -4.73 7.61
N VAL A 43 -2.80 -5.05 8.41
CA VAL A 43 -3.49 -6.35 8.37
C VAL A 43 -4.91 -6.17 7.86
N ASP A 44 -5.65 -5.23 8.46
CA ASP A 44 -6.98 -4.88 7.97
C ASP A 44 -6.85 -3.98 6.73
N PRO A 45 -7.74 -4.14 5.74
CA PRO A 45 -7.79 -3.27 4.58
C PRO A 45 -8.16 -1.86 5.03
N ILE A 46 -7.14 -1.05 5.25
CA ILE A 46 -7.27 0.40 5.37
C ILE A 46 -7.44 0.86 3.94
N ARG A 47 -8.65 1.39 3.64
CA ARG A 47 -9.00 1.96 2.34
C ARG A 47 -7.75 2.56 1.71
N GLU A 48 -7.23 1.89 0.70
CA GLU A 48 -6.22 2.48 -0.17
C GLU A 48 -6.93 3.68 -0.79
N THR A 49 -6.65 4.87 -0.27
CA THR A 49 -6.77 6.06 -1.10
C THR A 49 -5.78 5.78 -2.21
N HIS A 50 -6.29 5.24 -3.32
CA HIS A 50 -5.59 5.09 -4.58
C HIS A 50 -5.05 6.49 -4.95
N ARG A 51 -3.89 6.86 -4.40
CA ARG A 51 -2.98 7.75 -5.09
C ARG A 51 -2.55 6.93 -6.28
N SER A 52 -3.27 7.13 -7.37
CA SER A 52 -2.98 6.63 -8.69
C SER A 52 -1.55 7.01 -9.03
N HIS A 53 -0.58 6.18 -8.64
CA HIS A 53 0.64 6.08 -9.41
C HIS A 53 0.32 5.13 -10.57
N ARG A 54 -0.45 5.70 -11.51
CA ARG A 54 -0.57 5.22 -12.87
C ARG A 54 0.75 5.57 -13.55
N GLU A 55 1.80 4.82 -13.26
CA GLU A 55 2.89 4.69 -14.21
C GLU A 55 2.59 3.46 -15.07
N GLU A 56 1.71 3.76 -16.02
CA GLU A 56 1.58 3.10 -17.30
C GLU A 56 2.96 2.94 -17.95
N LYS A 57 3.52 1.73 -17.89
CA LYS A 57 4.43 1.23 -18.92
C LYS A 57 4.02 -0.20 -19.28
N ARG A 58 2.87 -0.30 -19.95
CA ARG A 58 2.72 -1.30 -20.99
C ARG A 58 3.61 -0.87 -22.16
N GLU A 59 4.13 -1.86 -22.88
CA GLU A 59 4.87 -1.74 -24.14
C GLU A 59 6.33 -1.30 -23.91
N THR A 60 7.35 -2.08 -24.25
CA THR A 60 7.52 -2.82 -25.50
C THR A 60 8.41 -4.05 -25.27
N SER A 61 7.90 -5.23 -25.58
CA SER A 61 8.76 -6.29 -26.10
C SER A 61 8.46 -6.34 -27.59
N PRO A 62 9.40 -5.96 -28.47
CA PRO A 62 9.16 -6.06 -29.90
C PRO A 62 8.90 -7.53 -30.26
N PRO A 63 8.08 -7.83 -31.28
CA PRO A 63 7.92 -9.18 -31.77
C PRO A 63 9.30 -9.72 -32.17
N SER A 64 9.65 -10.91 -31.67
CA SER A 64 10.84 -11.65 -32.09
C SER A 64 10.72 -12.02 -33.57
N ASP A 65 11.03 -11.06 -34.44
CA ASP A 65 11.35 -11.31 -35.82
C ASP A 65 12.85 -11.64 -35.88
N SER A 66 13.15 -12.93 -36.05
CA SER A 66 14.51 -13.40 -36.32
C SER A 66 14.52 -14.14 -37.64
N PRO A 67 14.90 -13.48 -38.74
CA PRO A 67 15.43 -14.16 -39.90
C PRO A 67 16.96 -14.02 -39.92
N HIS A 68 17.61 -15.10 -40.37
CA HIS A 68 19.02 -15.28 -40.74
C HIS A 68 19.93 -16.03 -39.76
N GLY A 69 20.33 -17.21 -40.22
CA GLY A 69 21.40 -18.04 -39.70
C GLY A 69 21.61 -19.24 -40.61
N ASP A 70 21.98 -18.98 -41.86
CA ASP A 70 22.52 -19.97 -42.79
C ASP A 70 23.69 -20.71 -42.11
N LEU A 71 23.57 -22.03 -41.92
CA LEU A 71 24.68 -22.89 -41.51
C LEU A 71 24.63 -24.20 -42.32
N ASN A 72 25.25 -24.08 -43.47
CA ASN A 72 25.89 -25.12 -44.26
C ASN A 72 26.48 -26.26 -43.38
N ALA A 73 26.06 -27.51 -43.61
CA ALA A 73 26.79 -28.69 -43.14
C ALA A 73 26.47 -29.93 -44.00
N ARG A 74 27.32 -30.11 -45.02
CA ARG A 74 27.82 -31.39 -45.60
C ARG A 74 26.85 -32.36 -46.27
#